data_AF-A0A0F9NHT0-F1
#
_entry.id   AF-A0A0F9NHT0-F1
#
_cell.length_a   1.000
_cell.length_b   1.000
_cell.length_c   1.000
_cell.angle_alpha   90.00
_cell.angle_beta   90.00
_cell.angle_gamma   90.00
#
_symmetry.space_group_name_H-M   'P 1'
#
loop_
_entity.id
_entity.type
_entity.pdbx_description
1 polymer ?
#
loop_
_entity_poly.entity_id
_entity_poly.type
_entity_poly.pdbx_seq_one_letter_code
_entity_poly.pdbx_strand_id
1 'polypeptide(L)'
;MKIEDTFCESFEGLCVQLQITAQDKEFLFRAANAFTALPSTVFGDCEGGVVRWLTKDETIDGRVGSIVQLWITGASKKAQVKFYEQLGRRVRQGILVVPTTAVFNHYSAKSELKFNMMNNVGHCGDGYEDIIEKYDRRLISVPIMMGHDFLIEKELSYAPGVMGGNLWLLCDSVNSGINVGREVVKIVAEIDDVCTTFDVCSAGSKIETKFPEIGPSTNHHYCPTLKDKLSTAEFKVPGGVLSIPEIVFNAIDIDTLKEAMLKSIQGIIEMNGLIKISTGNYGGKLGKYKIFLRELGLKEYYFS
;
A
#
# COMPACT_ATOMS: atom_id res chain seq x y z
N MET A 1 17.64 1.76 -21.90
CA MET A 1 16.35 2.25 -21.39
C MET A 1 16.47 3.73 -21.00
N LYS A 2 15.35 4.48 -20.96
CA LYS A 2 15.31 5.89 -20.56
C LYS A 2 14.27 6.14 -19.46
N ILE A 3 14.48 7.18 -18.66
CA ILE A 3 13.56 7.66 -17.61
C ILE A 3 12.99 9.00 -18.07
N GLU A 4 11.67 9.15 -17.99
CA GLU A 4 11.01 10.40 -18.32
C GLU A 4 11.37 11.51 -17.32
N ASP A 5 11.71 12.69 -17.82
CA ASP A 5 11.87 13.89 -17.00
C ASP A 5 10.50 14.44 -16.58
N THR A 6 9.94 13.84 -15.53
CA THR A 6 8.61 14.16 -14.99
C THR A 6 8.60 13.97 -13.47
N PHE A 7 7.45 14.19 -12.85
CA PHE A 7 7.24 14.02 -11.42
C PHE A 7 6.04 13.13 -11.11
N CYS A 8 6.14 12.43 -9.98
CA CYS A 8 5.06 11.70 -9.35
C CYS A 8 4.25 12.67 -8.49
N GLU A 9 2.93 12.63 -8.61
CA GLU A 9 2.04 13.43 -7.76
C GLU A 9 1.40 12.55 -6.69
N SER A 10 1.66 12.87 -5.42
CA SER A 10 1.26 12.05 -4.28
C SER A 10 0.44 12.85 -3.25
N PHE A 11 -0.26 12.13 -2.39
CA PHE A 11 -1.31 12.66 -1.52
C PHE A 11 -0.95 12.49 -0.06
N GLU A 12 -1.50 13.35 0.79
CA GLU A 12 -1.45 13.15 2.25
C GLU A 12 -2.54 12.14 2.65
N GLY A 13 -2.21 11.24 3.55
CA GLY A 13 -3.16 10.29 4.14
C GLY A 13 -2.77 9.86 5.53
N LEU A 14 -3.70 9.23 6.26
CA LEU A 14 -3.42 8.66 7.58
C LEU A 14 -3.07 7.17 7.43
N CYS A 15 -2.11 6.72 8.23
CA CYS A 15 -1.60 5.36 8.24
C CYS A 15 -1.64 4.75 9.63
N VAL A 16 -1.99 3.47 9.73
CA VAL A 16 -1.60 2.59 10.83
C VAL A 16 -0.62 1.56 10.28
N GLN A 17 0.32 1.15 11.12
CA GLN A 17 1.22 0.04 10.83
C GLN A 17 1.14 -0.97 11.96
N LEU A 18 0.86 -2.22 11.62
CA LEU A 18 0.52 -3.28 12.56
C LEU A 18 1.44 -4.47 12.35
N GLN A 19 1.83 -5.14 13.42
CA GLN A 19 2.37 -6.49 13.36
C GLN A 19 1.22 -7.48 13.60
N ILE A 20 0.92 -8.29 12.58
CA ILE A 20 0.00 -9.43 12.69
C ILE A 20 0.84 -10.68 12.91
N THR A 21 0.44 -11.53 13.84
CA THR A 21 1.09 -12.82 14.10
C THR A 21 0.08 -13.96 14.04
N ALA A 22 0.51 -15.15 13.64
CA ALA A 22 -0.32 -16.36 13.60
C ALA A 22 0.54 -17.61 13.90
N GLN A 23 -0.08 -18.75 14.18
CA GLN A 23 0.67 -19.99 14.48
C GLN A 23 1.53 -20.47 13.31
N ASP A 24 1.07 -20.24 12.07
CA ASP A 24 1.69 -20.73 10.84
C ASP A 24 1.50 -19.74 9.67
N LYS A 25 2.21 -20.00 8.58
CA LYS A 25 2.24 -19.11 7.41
C LYS A 25 0.90 -19.08 6.66
N GLU A 26 0.11 -20.16 6.69
CA GLU A 26 -1.15 -20.22 5.95
C GLU A 26 -2.17 -19.26 6.57
N PHE A 27 -2.35 -19.32 7.89
CA PHE A 27 -3.20 -18.38 8.60
C PHE A 27 -2.67 -16.95 8.54
N LEU A 28 -1.35 -16.77 8.65
CA LEU A 28 -0.75 -15.45 8.51
C LEU A 28 -1.05 -14.83 7.14
N PHE A 29 -0.84 -15.57 6.05
CA PHE A 29 -1.12 -15.11 4.69
C PHE A 29 -2.60 -14.78 4.52
N ARG A 30 -3.50 -15.62 5.05
CA ARG A 30 -4.94 -15.34 5.00
C ARG A 30 -5.29 -14.04 5.72
N ALA A 31 -4.77 -13.84 6.93
CA ALA A 31 -5.07 -12.66 7.74
C ALA A 31 -4.51 -11.37 7.14
N ALA A 32 -3.23 -11.38 6.75
CA ALA A 32 -2.57 -10.23 6.14
C ALA A 32 -3.24 -9.84 4.82
N ASN A 33 -3.48 -10.80 3.93
CA ASN A 33 -4.12 -10.52 2.64
C ASN A 33 -5.58 -10.07 2.81
N ALA A 34 -6.34 -10.66 3.72
CA ALA A 34 -7.71 -10.21 3.98
C ALA A 34 -7.74 -8.79 4.58
N PHE A 35 -6.78 -8.45 5.44
CA PHE A 35 -6.65 -7.12 6.01
C PHE A 35 -6.26 -6.08 4.97
N THR A 36 -5.41 -6.40 4.00
CA THR A 36 -4.90 -5.45 3.00
C THR A 36 -5.70 -5.45 1.69
N ALA A 37 -6.61 -6.41 1.48
CA ALA A 37 -7.34 -6.59 0.23
C ALA A 37 -8.13 -5.36 -0.25
N LEU A 38 -8.32 -5.30 -1.57
CA LEU A 38 -9.16 -4.33 -2.29
C LEU A 38 -8.83 -2.85 -1.97
N PRO A 39 -7.83 -2.28 -2.66
CA PRO A 39 -7.57 -0.85 -2.61
C PRO A 39 -8.79 -0.06 -3.07
N SER A 40 -9.40 0.70 -2.15
CA SER A 40 -10.70 1.34 -2.38
C SER A 40 -10.69 2.84 -2.09
N THR A 41 -9.50 3.42 -1.94
CA THR A 41 -9.31 4.83 -1.60
C THR A 41 -9.93 5.79 -2.62
N VAL A 42 -9.93 5.43 -3.91
CA VAL A 42 -10.59 6.21 -4.97
C VAL A 42 -12.12 6.31 -4.77
N PHE A 43 -12.72 5.36 -4.04
CA PHE A 43 -14.12 5.37 -3.63
C PHE A 43 -14.33 6.00 -2.24
N GLY A 44 -13.29 6.69 -1.76
CA GLY A 44 -13.21 7.32 -0.45
C GLY A 44 -13.06 6.35 0.71
N ASP A 45 -12.88 5.04 0.47
CA ASP A 45 -12.63 4.03 1.50
C ASP A 45 -11.12 3.96 1.84
N CYS A 46 -10.60 2.80 2.20
CA CYS A 46 -9.21 2.57 2.58
C CYS A 46 -8.51 1.60 1.62
N GLU A 47 -7.20 1.63 1.66
CA GLU A 47 -6.32 0.67 0.99
C GLU A 47 -5.22 0.23 1.93
N GLY A 48 -4.65 -0.95 1.71
CA GLY A 48 -3.58 -1.46 2.54
C GLY A 48 -2.58 -2.23 1.71
N GLY A 49 -1.46 -2.56 2.34
CA GLY A 49 -0.39 -3.34 1.74
C GLY A 49 0.39 -4.07 2.80
N VAL A 50 1.02 -5.17 2.40
CA VAL A 50 2.00 -5.87 3.23
C VAL A 50 3.33 -5.13 3.08
N VAL A 51 3.93 -4.72 4.19
CA VAL A 51 5.27 -4.13 4.22
C VAL A 51 6.29 -5.25 4.14
N ARG A 52 6.23 -6.21 5.06
CA ARG A 52 7.14 -7.37 5.08
C ARG A 52 6.58 -8.59 5.80
N TRP A 53 7.16 -9.75 5.49
CA TRP A 53 6.93 -11.00 6.20
C TRP A 53 8.03 -11.22 7.24
N LEU A 54 7.67 -11.77 8.40
CA LEU A 54 8.54 -11.92 9.57
C LEU A 54 8.71 -13.39 9.95
N THR A 55 9.91 -13.71 10.41
CA THR A 55 10.22 -14.95 11.12
C THR A 55 9.79 -14.87 12.59
N LYS A 56 9.89 -15.98 13.32
CA LYS A 56 9.53 -16.07 14.74
C LYS A 56 10.40 -15.20 15.64
N ASP A 57 11.64 -14.94 15.24
CA ASP A 57 12.61 -14.20 16.05
C ASP A 57 12.40 -12.67 15.97
N GLU A 58 11.57 -12.22 15.03
CA GLU A 58 11.29 -10.80 14.78
C GLU A 58 9.94 -10.35 15.37
N THR A 59 9.13 -11.29 15.86
CA THR A 59 7.80 -10.99 16.39
C THR A 59 7.80 -10.95 17.91
N ILE A 60 6.89 -10.16 18.45
CA ILE A 60 6.81 -9.93 19.89
C ILE A 60 6.42 -11.18 20.68
N ASP A 61 5.71 -12.12 20.05
CA ASP A 61 5.17 -13.30 20.72
C ASP A 61 5.79 -14.62 20.23
N GLY A 62 6.88 -14.55 19.46
CA GLY A 62 7.66 -15.72 19.03
C GLY A 62 6.98 -16.55 17.93
N ARG A 63 5.99 -16.00 17.23
CA ARG A 63 5.23 -16.67 16.17
C ARG A 63 5.55 -16.08 14.80
N VAL A 64 5.13 -16.71 13.70
CA VAL A 64 5.34 -16.10 12.39
C VAL A 64 4.46 -14.84 12.27
N GLY A 65 4.95 -13.81 11.59
CA GLY A 65 4.23 -12.54 11.52
C GLY A 65 4.41 -11.77 10.23
N SER A 66 3.73 -10.64 10.14
CA SER A 66 3.83 -9.71 9.02
C SER A 66 3.60 -8.29 9.51
N ILE A 67 4.34 -7.35 8.92
CA ILE A 67 4.04 -5.93 9.05
C ILE A 67 3.10 -5.54 7.92
N VAL A 68 1.98 -4.93 8.27
CA VAL A 68 0.97 -4.46 7.32
C VAL A 68 0.63 -3.01 7.59
N GLN A 69 0.24 -2.31 6.53
CA GLN A 69 -0.28 -0.96 6.62
C GLN A 69 -1.73 -0.88 6.13
N LEU A 70 -2.47 0.04 6.72
CA LEU A 70 -3.77 0.48 6.23
C LEU A 70 -3.78 2.00 6.14
N TRP A 71 -4.41 2.51 5.09
CA TRP A 71 -4.36 3.90 4.69
C TRP A 71 -5.74 4.46 4.40
N ILE A 72 -5.92 5.75 4.68
CA ILE A 72 -7.03 6.55 4.18
C ILE A 72 -6.53 7.91 3.68
N THR A 73 -7.10 8.44 2.61
CA THR A 73 -6.70 9.77 2.11
C THR A 73 -7.16 10.90 3.03
N GLY A 74 -6.27 11.89 3.19
CA GLY A 74 -6.46 13.10 3.98
C GLY A 74 -6.27 12.90 5.48
N ALA A 75 -6.04 14.01 6.20
CA ALA A 75 -5.82 14.03 7.64
C ALA A 75 -6.97 14.67 8.45
N SER A 76 -8.10 14.98 7.80
CA SER A 76 -9.24 15.64 8.42
C SER A 76 -9.89 14.80 9.54
N LYS A 77 -10.68 15.44 10.42
CA LYS A 77 -11.45 14.70 11.44
C LYS A 77 -12.39 13.65 10.83
N LYS A 78 -12.98 13.95 9.67
CA LYS A 78 -13.82 13.01 8.92
C LYS A 78 -13.02 11.81 8.43
N ALA A 79 -11.80 12.02 7.93
CA ALA A 79 -10.89 10.95 7.55
C ALA A 79 -10.53 10.09 8.76
N GLN A 80 -10.22 10.68 9.92
CA GLN A 80 -9.92 9.93 11.15
C GLN A 80 -11.08 9.03 11.59
N VAL A 81 -12.32 9.54 11.60
CA VAL A 81 -13.50 8.73 11.98
C VAL A 81 -13.71 7.57 11.01
N LYS A 82 -13.61 7.84 9.71
CA LYS A 82 -13.74 6.78 8.69
C LYS A 82 -12.60 5.77 8.79
N PHE A 83 -11.39 6.22 9.10
CA PHE A 83 -10.24 5.36 9.27
C PHE A 83 -10.44 4.38 10.42
N TYR A 84 -10.90 4.89 11.57
CA TYR A 84 -11.23 4.08 12.73
C TYR A 84 -12.30 3.02 12.40
N GLU A 85 -13.37 3.41 11.71
CA GLU A 85 -14.40 2.46 11.27
C GLU A 85 -13.82 1.34 10.39
N GLN A 86 -13.02 1.70 9.39
CA GLN A 86 -12.48 0.77 8.41
C GLN A 86 -11.41 -0.16 8.99
N LEU A 87 -10.53 0.38 9.84
CA LEU A 87 -9.59 -0.41 10.64
C LEU A 87 -10.34 -1.48 11.44
N GLY A 88 -11.41 -1.08 12.12
CA GLY A 88 -12.31 -1.97 12.84
C GLY A 88 -12.85 -3.10 11.99
N ARG A 89 -13.47 -2.76 10.86
CA ARG A 89 -14.06 -3.73 9.93
C ARG A 89 -13.02 -4.72 9.44
N ARG A 90 -11.85 -4.25 9.01
CA ARG A 90 -10.76 -5.10 8.49
C ARG A 90 -10.13 -5.98 9.56
N VAL A 91 -9.93 -5.48 10.78
CA VAL A 91 -9.45 -6.33 11.89
C VAL A 91 -10.48 -7.38 12.26
N ARG A 92 -11.75 -7.00 12.47
CA ARG A 92 -12.82 -7.92 12.89
C ARG A 92 -13.10 -9.00 11.84
N GLN A 93 -13.09 -8.66 10.54
CA GLN A 93 -13.49 -9.58 9.47
C GLN A 93 -12.31 -10.21 8.72
N GLY A 94 -11.12 -9.63 8.81
CA GLY A 94 -9.92 -10.10 8.11
C GLY A 94 -8.92 -10.80 9.01
N ILE A 95 -8.83 -10.41 10.29
CA ILE A 95 -7.80 -10.91 11.22
C ILE A 95 -8.42 -11.77 12.32
N LEU A 96 -9.34 -11.21 13.12
CA LEU A 96 -9.91 -11.86 14.30
C LEU A 96 -10.55 -13.23 13.97
N VAL A 97 -11.22 -13.32 12.83
CA VAL A 97 -11.87 -14.56 12.36
C VAL A 97 -10.88 -15.62 11.84
N VAL A 98 -9.61 -15.27 11.65
CA VAL A 98 -8.57 -16.21 11.25
C VAL A 98 -7.94 -16.80 12.52
N PRO A 99 -7.87 -18.15 12.64
CA PRO A 99 -7.44 -18.77 13.89
C PRO A 99 -6.06 -18.32 14.35
N THR A 100 -5.88 -18.30 15.67
CA THR A 100 -4.62 -17.99 16.35
C THR A 100 -4.09 -16.58 16.15
N THR A 101 -4.75 -15.69 15.41
CA THR A 101 -4.14 -14.38 15.12
C THR A 101 -4.00 -13.48 16.35
N ALA A 102 -3.02 -12.59 16.33
CA ALA A 102 -2.92 -11.45 17.25
C ALA A 102 -2.43 -10.20 16.51
N VAL A 103 -2.77 -9.02 17.03
CA VAL A 103 -2.46 -7.71 16.43
C VAL A 103 -1.71 -6.81 17.42
N PHE A 104 -0.55 -6.32 17.00
CA PHE A 104 0.27 -5.42 17.79
C PHE A 104 0.53 -4.11 17.05
N ASN A 105 0.65 -3.02 17.80
CA ASN A 105 1.08 -1.73 17.29
C ASN A 105 2.54 -1.82 16.80
N HIS A 106 2.80 -1.41 15.57
CA HIS A 106 4.12 -1.45 14.95
C HIS A 106 4.40 -0.17 14.13
N TYR A 107 3.85 0.97 14.55
CA TYR A 107 4.21 2.26 13.95
C TYR A 107 5.64 2.65 14.37
N SER A 108 6.55 2.80 13.41
CA SER A 108 7.99 2.97 13.66
C SER A 108 8.35 4.37 14.18
N ALA A 109 7.59 5.39 13.76
CA ALA A 109 7.78 6.77 14.21
C ALA A 109 7.00 7.07 15.51
N LYS A 110 7.47 8.07 16.27
CA LYS A 110 6.71 8.56 17.41
C LYS A 110 5.42 9.23 16.93
N SER A 111 4.27 8.73 17.38
CA SER A 111 2.98 9.37 17.14
C SER A 111 2.25 9.68 18.44
N GLU A 112 1.72 10.89 18.54
CA GLU A 112 0.83 11.33 19.62
C GLU A 112 -0.64 10.93 19.35
N LEU A 113 -0.94 10.47 18.13
CA LEU A 113 -2.27 10.05 17.71
C LEU A 113 -2.41 8.53 17.87
N LYS A 114 -3.48 8.12 18.56
CA LYS A 114 -3.78 6.72 18.83
C LYS A 114 -5.27 6.42 18.72
N PHE A 115 -5.59 5.26 18.18
CA PHE A 115 -6.93 4.69 18.26
C PHE A 115 -7.02 3.74 19.45
N ASN A 116 -7.99 3.96 20.33
CA ASN A 116 -8.35 3.00 21.37
C ASN A 116 -9.20 1.89 20.75
N MET A 117 -8.77 0.64 20.91
CA MET A 117 -9.39 -0.50 20.21
C MET A 117 -10.51 -1.17 21.00
N MET A 118 -10.83 -0.74 22.23
CA MET A 118 -11.89 -1.35 23.04
C MET A 118 -13.26 -1.20 22.37
N ASN A 119 -13.65 0.04 22.06
CA ASN A 119 -14.92 0.35 21.40
C ASN A 119 -14.95 -0.06 19.93
N ASN A 120 -13.82 -0.50 19.38
CA ASN A 120 -13.72 -0.92 17.99
C ASN A 120 -13.76 -2.44 17.86
N VAL A 121 -12.81 -3.12 18.48
CA VAL A 121 -12.60 -4.57 18.33
C VAL A 121 -12.84 -5.29 19.66
N GLY A 122 -12.50 -4.67 20.79
CA GLY A 122 -12.58 -5.30 22.11
C GLY A 122 -13.96 -5.86 22.43
N HIS A 123 -15.02 -5.07 22.25
CA HIS A 123 -16.40 -5.48 22.51
C HIS A 123 -16.94 -6.61 21.60
N CYS A 124 -16.13 -7.17 20.69
CA CYS A 124 -16.44 -8.48 20.11
C CYS A 124 -16.55 -9.59 21.17
N GLY A 125 -16.00 -9.38 22.37
CA GLY A 125 -16.15 -10.26 23.52
C GLY A 125 -17.49 -10.12 24.26
N ASP A 126 -18.38 -9.23 23.84
CA ASP A 126 -19.71 -9.03 24.44
C ASP A 126 -19.68 -8.73 25.95
N GLY A 127 -18.68 -7.98 26.41
CA GLY A 127 -18.48 -7.63 27.82
C GLY A 127 -17.69 -8.66 28.62
N TYR A 128 -17.24 -9.74 27.98
CA TYR A 128 -16.31 -10.71 28.56
C TYR A 128 -14.84 -10.44 28.20
N GLU A 129 -14.56 -9.41 27.40
CA GLU A 129 -13.20 -8.98 27.12
C GLU A 129 -12.50 -8.34 28.31
N ASP A 130 -11.20 -8.59 28.46
CA ASP A 130 -10.37 -8.07 29.55
C ASP A 130 -9.17 -7.27 29.03
N ILE A 131 -8.68 -6.33 29.84
CA ILE A 131 -7.37 -5.71 29.61
C ILE A 131 -6.32 -6.51 30.37
N ILE A 132 -5.35 -7.06 29.65
CA ILE A 132 -4.23 -7.82 30.22
C ILE A 132 -2.89 -7.12 29.96
N GLU A 133 -1.91 -7.40 30.81
CA GLU A 133 -0.51 -7.03 30.60
C GLU A 133 0.28 -8.26 30.16
N LYS A 134 0.79 -8.24 28.93
CA LYS A 134 1.54 -9.35 28.33
C LYS A 134 2.54 -8.81 27.31
N TYR A 135 3.74 -9.41 27.27
CA TYR A 135 4.84 -8.98 26.39
C TYR A 135 5.23 -7.49 26.58
N ASP A 136 5.16 -7.00 27.82
CA ASP A 136 5.35 -5.59 28.17
C ASP A 136 4.39 -4.64 27.44
N ARG A 137 3.20 -5.14 27.09
CA ARG A 137 2.14 -4.39 26.42
C ARG A 137 0.81 -4.54 27.13
N ARG A 138 -0.05 -3.53 26.96
CA ARG A 138 -1.45 -3.57 27.38
C ARG A 138 -2.31 -4.05 26.22
N LEU A 139 -2.80 -5.28 26.33
CA LEU A 139 -3.60 -5.93 25.30
C LEU A 139 -5.05 -6.02 25.75
N ILE A 140 -5.96 -6.05 24.78
CA ILE A 140 -7.33 -6.49 24.97
C ILE A 140 -7.37 -7.98 24.64
N SER A 141 -7.81 -8.78 25.60
CA SER A 141 -8.07 -10.22 25.45
C SER A 141 -9.54 -10.40 25.14
N VAL A 142 -9.84 -10.86 23.92
CA VAL A 142 -11.21 -11.07 23.45
C VAL A 142 -11.50 -12.57 23.42
N PRO A 143 -12.38 -13.09 24.30
CA PRO A 143 -12.77 -14.49 24.27
C PRO A 143 -13.42 -14.88 22.95
N ILE A 144 -13.01 -16.01 22.38
CA ILE A 144 -13.55 -16.57 21.12
C ILE A 144 -13.75 -18.08 21.24
N MET A 145 -14.51 -18.67 20.30
CA MET A 145 -14.85 -20.10 20.33
C MET A 145 -13.66 -21.06 20.21
N MET A 146 -12.50 -20.60 19.73
CA MET A 146 -11.33 -21.44 19.41
C MET A 146 -10.55 -21.91 20.66
N GLY A 147 -11.10 -21.73 21.87
CA GLY A 147 -10.48 -22.18 23.12
C GLY A 147 -9.22 -21.39 23.54
N HIS A 148 -8.94 -20.29 22.84
CA HIS A 148 -7.95 -19.28 23.19
C HIS A 148 -8.56 -17.90 22.91
N ASP A 149 -8.01 -16.83 23.47
CA ASP A 149 -8.48 -15.47 23.22
C ASP A 149 -7.79 -14.88 21.97
N PHE A 150 -8.49 -13.97 21.29
CA PHE A 150 -7.88 -13.08 20.31
C PHE A 150 -7.24 -11.90 21.05
N LEU A 151 -5.98 -11.60 20.73
CA LEU A 151 -5.23 -10.51 21.36
C LEU A 151 -5.04 -9.34 20.40
N ILE A 152 -5.38 -8.13 20.86
CA ILE A 152 -5.10 -6.88 20.15
C ILE A 152 -4.56 -5.82 21.11
N GLU A 153 -3.55 -5.06 20.68
CA GLU A 153 -3.06 -3.95 21.49
C GLU A 153 -4.14 -2.90 21.75
N LYS A 154 -4.24 -2.45 23.01
CA LYS A 154 -5.31 -1.53 23.45
C LYS A 154 -5.31 -0.22 22.67
N GLU A 155 -4.13 0.26 22.31
CA GLU A 155 -3.95 1.49 21.54
C GLU A 155 -3.09 1.23 20.30
N LEU A 156 -3.58 1.62 19.13
CA LEU A 156 -2.84 1.54 17.87
C LEU A 156 -2.46 2.95 17.43
N SER A 157 -1.16 3.19 17.22
CA SER A 157 -0.64 4.46 16.73
C SER A 157 -0.99 4.64 15.26
N TYR A 158 -1.33 5.87 14.90
CA TYR A 158 -1.50 6.28 13.50
C TYR A 158 -0.91 7.66 13.28
N ALA A 159 -0.52 8.01 12.06
CA ALA A 159 -0.09 9.37 11.74
C ALA A 159 -0.27 9.71 10.25
N PRO A 160 -0.15 10.99 9.86
CA PRO A 160 -0.06 11.37 8.46
C PRO A 160 1.18 10.76 7.79
N GLY A 161 1.02 10.30 6.55
CA GLY A 161 2.09 9.86 5.66
C GLY A 161 1.78 10.24 4.21
N VAL A 162 2.46 9.57 3.27
CA VAL A 162 2.36 9.88 1.84
C VAL A 162 1.80 8.68 1.08
N MET A 163 0.71 8.92 0.36
CA MET A 163 0.01 7.93 -0.45
C MET A 163 0.17 8.20 -1.95
N GLY A 164 0.14 7.16 -2.77
CA GLY A 164 0.08 7.30 -4.22
C GLY A 164 1.39 7.71 -4.86
N GLY A 165 2.53 7.41 -4.24
CA GLY A 165 3.78 7.32 -5.01
C GLY A 165 3.57 6.29 -6.12
N ASN A 166 4.07 6.50 -7.34
CA ASN A 166 3.84 5.53 -8.40
C ASN A 166 4.94 5.51 -9.46
N LEU A 167 5.09 4.36 -10.12
CA LEU A 167 5.95 4.17 -11.29
C LEU A 167 5.16 3.48 -12.40
N TRP A 168 5.31 3.99 -13.62
CA TRP A 168 4.81 3.37 -14.84
C TRP A 168 5.95 2.66 -15.55
N LEU A 169 5.79 1.37 -15.80
CA LEU A 169 6.84 0.51 -16.34
C LEU A 169 6.53 0.17 -17.80
N LEU A 170 7.05 0.94 -18.75
CA LEU A 170 6.72 0.78 -20.16
C LEU A 170 7.54 -0.36 -20.76
N CYS A 171 6.87 -1.48 -21.07
CA CYS A 171 7.50 -2.74 -21.44
C CYS A 171 7.10 -3.22 -22.85
N ASP A 172 7.97 -4.01 -23.46
CA ASP A 172 7.81 -4.56 -24.82
C ASP A 172 6.82 -5.72 -24.94
N SER A 173 6.38 -6.29 -23.82
CA SER A 173 5.41 -7.38 -23.77
C SER A 173 4.71 -7.40 -22.41
N VAL A 174 3.55 -8.08 -22.35
CA VAL A 174 2.83 -8.30 -21.09
C VAL A 174 3.67 -9.12 -20.11
N ASN A 175 4.43 -10.11 -20.60
CA ASN A 175 5.32 -10.92 -19.77
C ASN A 175 6.44 -10.06 -19.15
N SER A 176 7.06 -9.18 -19.94
CA SER A 176 8.05 -8.23 -19.45
C SER A 176 7.44 -7.30 -18.39
N GLY A 177 6.24 -6.76 -18.64
CA GLY A 177 5.52 -5.94 -17.65
C GLY A 177 5.29 -6.65 -16.32
N ILE A 178 4.80 -7.90 -16.35
CA ILE A 178 4.58 -8.70 -15.14
C ILE A 178 5.90 -8.98 -14.42
N ASN A 179 6.95 -9.36 -15.15
CA ASN A 179 8.24 -9.74 -14.55
C ASN A 179 8.93 -8.53 -13.90
N VAL A 180 8.97 -7.39 -14.60
CA VAL A 180 9.57 -6.16 -14.07
C VAL A 180 8.74 -5.66 -12.88
N GLY A 181 7.41 -5.64 -12.99
CA GLY A 181 6.55 -5.23 -11.88
C GLY A 181 6.71 -6.10 -10.63
N ARG A 182 6.81 -7.43 -10.79
CA ARG A 182 7.09 -8.35 -9.67
C ARG A 182 8.44 -8.09 -9.03
N GLU A 183 9.45 -7.72 -9.81
CA GLU A 183 10.75 -7.37 -9.26
C GLU A 183 10.69 -6.11 -8.40
N VAL A 184 9.94 -5.09 -8.83
CA VAL A 184 9.67 -3.91 -7.99
C VAL A 184 9.00 -4.31 -6.68
N VAL A 185 7.94 -5.12 -6.73
CA VAL A 185 7.22 -5.56 -5.51
C VAL A 185 8.15 -6.30 -4.54
N LYS A 186 9.05 -7.15 -5.04
CA LYS A 186 10.07 -7.81 -4.20
C LYS A 186 11.03 -6.81 -3.58
N ILE A 187 11.54 -5.84 -4.35
CA ILE A 187 12.46 -4.82 -3.84
C ILE A 187 11.80 -4.00 -2.73
N VAL A 188 10.53 -3.61 -2.90
CA VAL A 188 9.77 -2.85 -1.89
C VAL A 188 9.57 -3.66 -0.62
N ALA A 189 9.34 -4.97 -0.71
CA ALA A 189 9.16 -5.84 0.44
C ALA A 189 10.40 -5.94 1.36
N GLU A 190 11.56 -5.47 0.90
CA GLU A 190 12.81 -5.39 1.66
C GLU A 190 13.05 -3.99 2.28
N ILE A 191 12.08 -3.08 2.16
CA ILE A 191 12.15 -1.71 2.68
C ILE A 191 11.07 -1.55 3.74
N ASP A 192 11.47 -1.21 4.96
CA ASP A 192 10.52 -0.94 6.04
C ASP A 192 9.67 0.30 5.73
N ASP A 193 8.51 0.38 6.37
CA ASP A 193 7.65 1.56 6.40
C ASP A 193 7.05 2.02 5.04
N VAL A 194 7.17 1.19 4.01
CA VAL A 194 6.54 1.34 2.69
C VAL A 194 5.82 0.06 2.28
N CYS A 195 4.71 0.19 1.56
CA CYS A 195 4.03 -0.97 0.96
C CYS A 195 3.55 -0.67 -0.47
N THR A 196 3.40 -1.73 -1.26
CA THR A 196 2.59 -1.71 -2.49
C THR A 196 1.13 -1.98 -2.17
N THR A 197 0.21 -1.19 -2.73
CA THR A 197 -1.24 -1.36 -2.47
C THR A 197 -1.94 -2.24 -3.50
N PHE A 198 -1.44 -2.28 -4.73
CA PHE A 198 -2.00 -3.09 -5.83
C PHE A 198 -1.07 -4.21 -6.30
N ASP A 199 0.15 -4.29 -5.73
CA ASP A 199 1.29 -4.96 -6.35
C ASP A 199 1.49 -4.48 -7.81
N VAL A 200 1.29 -5.36 -8.78
CA VAL A 200 1.35 -5.03 -10.21
C VAL A 200 -0.03 -4.60 -10.70
N CYS A 201 -0.29 -3.29 -10.73
CA CYS A 201 -1.56 -2.74 -11.20
C CYS A 201 -1.64 -2.78 -12.73
N SER A 202 -2.66 -3.44 -13.26
CA SER A 202 -2.90 -3.53 -14.71
C SER A 202 -3.69 -2.35 -15.29
N ALA A 203 -4.25 -1.48 -14.45
CA ALA A 203 -5.29 -0.53 -14.83
C ALA A 203 -5.00 0.88 -14.28
N GLY A 204 -4.07 1.58 -14.93
CA GLY A 204 -3.88 3.01 -14.70
C GLY A 204 -5.13 3.81 -15.07
N SER A 205 -5.52 4.76 -14.22
CA SER A 205 -6.75 5.54 -14.39
C SER A 205 -6.48 7.02 -14.65
N LYS A 206 -7.50 7.72 -15.15
CA LYS A 206 -7.53 9.18 -15.27
C LYS A 206 -8.83 9.71 -14.66
N ILE A 207 -8.82 10.99 -14.33
CA ILE A 207 -9.95 11.65 -13.65
C ILE A 207 -11.03 12.05 -14.65
N GLU A 208 -10.64 12.50 -15.84
CA GLU A 208 -11.59 12.83 -16.89
C GLU A 208 -12.34 11.56 -17.31
N THR A 209 -13.66 11.57 -17.16
CA THR A 209 -14.48 10.40 -17.47
C THR A 209 -15.78 10.82 -18.14
N LYS A 210 -16.25 9.95 -19.04
CA LYS A 210 -17.60 10.05 -19.64
C LYS A 210 -18.65 9.39 -18.74
N PHE A 211 -18.21 8.66 -17.71
CA PHE A 211 -19.01 7.87 -16.79
C PHE A 211 -18.63 8.23 -15.34
N PRO A 212 -19.07 9.39 -14.82
CA PRO A 212 -18.69 9.85 -13.47
C PRO A 212 -19.19 8.93 -12.34
N GLU A 213 -20.26 8.18 -12.56
CA GLU A 213 -20.91 7.28 -11.59
C GLU A 213 -20.05 6.07 -11.18
N ILE A 214 -19.10 5.67 -12.01
CA ILE A 214 -18.18 4.55 -11.72
C ILE A 214 -16.84 4.99 -11.14
N GLY A 215 -16.57 6.30 -11.09
CA GLY A 215 -15.30 6.87 -10.66
C GLY A 215 -14.26 7.01 -11.80
N PRO A 216 -12.96 7.08 -11.45
CA PRO A 216 -11.88 7.21 -12.43
C PRO A 216 -11.93 6.11 -13.49
N SER A 217 -11.75 6.50 -14.75
CA SER A 217 -11.83 5.58 -15.90
C SER A 217 -10.44 5.27 -16.45
N THR A 218 -10.32 4.26 -17.32
CA THR A 218 -9.03 3.90 -17.93
C THR A 218 -8.30 5.10 -18.52
N ASN A 219 -6.97 5.16 -18.31
CA ASN A 219 -6.13 6.15 -18.96
C ASN A 219 -5.89 5.79 -20.44
N HIS A 220 -6.93 5.94 -21.25
CA HIS A 220 -6.98 5.51 -22.65
C HIS A 220 -5.82 6.01 -23.53
N HIS A 221 -5.25 7.17 -23.23
CA HIS A 221 -4.07 7.70 -23.92
C HIS A 221 -2.87 6.75 -23.85
N TYR A 222 -2.78 5.96 -22.78
CA TYR A 222 -1.71 5.01 -22.50
C TYR A 222 -2.14 3.55 -22.65
N CYS A 223 -3.28 3.26 -23.30
CA CYS A 223 -3.71 1.88 -23.58
C CYS A 223 -3.12 1.39 -24.91
N PRO A 224 -2.17 0.43 -24.93
CA PRO A 224 -1.53 -0.03 -26.17
C PRO A 224 -2.51 -0.59 -27.20
N THR A 225 -3.62 -1.18 -26.73
CA THR A 225 -4.69 -1.77 -27.57
C THR A 225 -5.52 -0.75 -28.34
N LEU A 226 -5.35 0.55 -28.07
CA LEU A 226 -6.10 1.62 -28.72
C LEU A 226 -5.33 2.34 -29.83
N LYS A 227 -4.14 1.83 -30.20
CA LYS A 227 -3.25 2.44 -31.23
C LYS A 227 -3.97 2.78 -32.54
N ASP A 228 -4.80 1.86 -33.04
CA ASP A 228 -5.50 2.04 -34.32
C ASP A 228 -6.86 2.74 -34.18
N LYS A 229 -7.26 3.09 -32.95
CA LYS A 229 -8.56 3.73 -32.64
C LYS A 229 -8.42 5.20 -32.24
N LEU A 230 -7.29 5.58 -31.65
CA LEU A 230 -7.04 6.94 -31.21
C LEU A 230 -6.27 7.72 -32.27
N SER A 231 -6.46 9.03 -32.32
CA SER A 231 -5.63 9.89 -33.15
C SER A 231 -4.17 9.90 -32.66
N THR A 232 -3.24 10.26 -33.54
CA THR A 232 -1.82 10.42 -33.19
C THR A 232 -1.58 11.48 -32.10
N ALA A 233 -2.49 12.45 -31.96
CA ALA A 233 -2.42 13.45 -30.90
C ALA A 233 -2.85 12.90 -29.54
N GLU A 234 -3.81 11.96 -29.52
CA GLU A 234 -4.36 11.35 -28.31
C GLU A 234 -3.56 10.14 -27.83
N PHE A 235 -2.96 9.36 -28.73
CA PHE A 235 -2.19 8.17 -28.39
C PHE A 235 -0.80 8.55 -27.85
N LYS A 236 -0.51 8.21 -26.59
CA LYS A 236 0.72 8.58 -25.87
C LYS A 236 1.66 7.40 -25.60
N VAL A 237 1.31 6.19 -26.01
CA VAL A 237 2.19 5.02 -25.84
C VAL A 237 3.38 5.13 -26.82
N PRO A 238 4.64 5.12 -26.33
CA PRO A 238 5.82 5.14 -27.18
C PRO A 238 5.94 3.91 -28.09
N GLY A 239 6.70 4.05 -29.18
CA GLY A 239 7.00 2.94 -30.07
C GLY A 239 7.65 1.75 -29.34
N GLY A 240 7.21 0.54 -29.67
CA GLY A 240 7.72 -0.71 -29.09
C GLY A 240 7.05 -1.12 -27.77
N VAL A 241 6.31 -0.24 -27.11
CA VAL A 241 5.64 -0.54 -25.83
C VAL A 241 4.32 -1.28 -26.07
N LEU A 242 4.16 -2.43 -25.43
CA LEU A 242 2.96 -3.28 -25.49
C LEU A 242 2.29 -3.49 -24.11
N SER A 243 2.96 -3.12 -23.01
CA SER A 243 2.43 -3.24 -21.65
C SER A 243 2.93 -2.12 -20.76
N ILE A 244 2.07 -1.58 -19.89
CA ILE A 244 2.41 -0.50 -18.95
C ILE A 244 1.75 -0.80 -17.59
N PRO A 245 2.28 -1.74 -16.79
CA PRO A 245 1.85 -1.85 -15.41
C PRO A 245 2.28 -0.63 -14.59
N GLU A 246 1.45 -0.32 -13.61
CA GLU A 246 1.70 0.70 -12.60
C GLU A 246 2.02 0.01 -11.26
N ILE A 247 3.02 0.53 -10.55
CA ILE A 247 3.28 0.16 -9.16
C ILE A 247 2.93 1.37 -8.30
N VAL A 248 2.07 1.19 -7.31
CA VAL A 248 1.65 2.25 -6.38
C VAL A 248 2.22 1.97 -5.00
N PHE A 249 2.84 2.98 -4.41
CA PHE A 249 3.57 2.97 -3.15
C PHE A 249 2.89 3.91 -2.16
N ASN A 250 2.71 3.45 -0.94
CA ASN A 250 2.40 4.30 0.21
C ASN A 250 3.50 4.12 1.25
N ALA A 251 3.94 5.23 1.87
CA ALA A 251 4.98 5.20 2.88
C ALA A 251 4.68 6.19 4.00
N ILE A 252 5.14 5.88 5.21
CA ILE A 252 4.86 6.69 6.41
C ILE A 252 5.40 8.12 6.29
N ASP A 253 6.41 8.35 5.45
CA ASP A 253 6.96 9.66 5.15
C ASP A 253 7.46 9.78 3.70
N ILE A 254 7.85 11.00 3.32
CA ILE A 254 8.27 11.32 1.96
C ILE A 254 9.66 10.77 1.62
N ASP A 255 10.54 10.62 2.59
CA ASP A 255 11.93 10.21 2.36
C ASP A 255 11.98 8.70 2.11
N THR A 256 11.23 7.93 2.90
CA THR A 256 10.98 6.50 2.70
C THR A 256 10.34 6.24 1.33
N LEU A 257 9.36 7.07 0.93
CA LEU A 257 8.74 6.96 -0.40
C LEU A 257 9.76 7.17 -1.54
N LYS A 258 10.58 8.22 -1.42
CA LYS A 258 11.64 8.53 -2.41
C LYS A 258 12.68 7.43 -2.47
N GLU A 259 13.10 6.90 -1.32
CA GLU A 259 14.04 5.78 -1.24
C GLU A 259 13.47 4.54 -1.92
N ALA A 260 12.21 4.20 -1.66
CA ALA A 260 11.54 3.07 -2.29
C ALA A 260 11.46 3.22 -3.81
N MET A 261 11.10 4.41 -4.30
CA MET A 261 11.09 4.70 -5.74
C MET A 261 12.50 4.60 -6.35
N LEU A 262 13.52 5.16 -5.69
CA LEU A 262 14.91 5.10 -6.15
C LEU A 262 15.42 3.66 -6.25
N LYS A 263 15.30 2.88 -5.16
CA LYS A 263 15.74 1.48 -5.10
C LYS A 263 15.01 0.62 -6.12
N SER A 264 13.70 0.84 -6.27
CA SER A 264 12.88 0.17 -7.29
C SER A 264 13.40 0.43 -8.70
N ILE A 265 13.62 1.70 -9.05
CA ILE A 265 14.16 2.08 -10.37
C ILE A 265 15.54 1.46 -10.58
N GLN A 266 16.45 1.58 -9.62
CA GLN A 266 17.81 1.04 -9.73
C GLN A 266 17.82 -0.48 -9.90
N GLY A 267 16.95 -1.21 -9.19
CA GLY A 267 16.90 -2.67 -9.28
C GLY A 267 16.35 -3.20 -10.60
N ILE A 268 15.52 -2.42 -11.30
CA ILE A 268 14.91 -2.86 -12.57
C ILE A 268 15.54 -2.25 -13.82
N ILE A 269 16.46 -1.29 -13.68
CA ILE A 269 16.89 -0.41 -14.79
C ILE A 269 17.54 -1.16 -15.96
N GLU A 270 18.15 -2.31 -15.69
CA GLU A 270 18.82 -3.16 -16.68
C GLU A 270 17.98 -4.42 -17.05
N MET A 271 16.73 -4.53 -16.60
CA MET A 271 15.88 -5.68 -16.91
C MET A 271 15.46 -5.70 -18.38
N ASN A 272 15.56 -6.89 -18.99
CA ASN A 272 15.13 -7.12 -20.36
C ASN A 272 13.64 -6.81 -20.54
N GLY A 273 13.31 -6.15 -21.65
CA GLY A 273 11.95 -5.79 -22.02
C GLY A 273 11.41 -4.51 -21.38
N LEU A 274 12.16 -3.87 -20.46
CA LEU A 274 11.84 -2.53 -19.96
C LEU A 274 12.36 -1.46 -20.92
N ILE A 275 11.45 -0.73 -21.57
CA ILE A 275 11.79 0.28 -22.59
C ILE A 275 11.98 1.65 -21.96
N LYS A 276 11.07 2.02 -21.05
CA LYS A 276 11.04 3.35 -20.42
C LYS A 276 10.39 3.28 -19.03
N ILE A 277 10.83 4.15 -18.13
CA ILE A 277 10.16 4.40 -16.85
C ILE A 277 9.53 5.80 -16.91
N SER A 278 8.31 5.92 -16.40
CA SER A 278 7.62 7.18 -16.18
C SER A 278 6.86 7.15 -14.85
N THR A 279 6.08 8.17 -14.57
CA THR A 279 5.21 8.23 -13.39
C THR A 279 3.99 9.10 -13.68
N GLY A 280 2.88 8.80 -13.01
CA GLY A 280 1.62 9.50 -13.12
C GLY A 280 1.57 10.77 -12.28
N ASN A 281 1.01 11.82 -12.87
CA ASN A 281 0.63 13.05 -12.20
C ASN A 281 -0.63 13.65 -12.82
N TYR A 282 -1.17 14.67 -12.16
CA TYR A 282 -2.40 15.38 -12.52
C TYR A 282 -2.11 16.86 -12.78
N GLY A 283 -0.91 17.16 -13.30
CA GLY A 283 -0.44 18.51 -13.58
C GLY A 283 -0.16 19.34 -12.32
N GLY A 284 0.00 18.69 -11.16
CA GLY A 284 0.29 19.34 -9.89
C GLY A 284 -0.91 20.08 -9.29
N LYS A 285 -2.13 19.64 -9.62
CA LYS A 285 -3.38 20.30 -9.24
C LYS A 285 -4.14 19.60 -8.11
N LEU A 286 -3.76 18.38 -7.73
CA LEU A 286 -4.52 17.54 -6.81
C LEU A 286 -3.69 17.07 -5.62
N GLY A 287 -2.52 16.49 -5.89
CA GLY A 287 -1.62 15.99 -4.88
C GLY A 287 -0.85 17.12 -4.21
N LYS A 288 -0.58 16.94 -2.92
CA LYS A 288 0.21 17.86 -2.10
C LYS A 288 1.71 17.76 -2.46
N TYR A 289 2.16 16.57 -2.82
CA TYR A 289 3.58 16.27 -3.03
C TYR A 289 3.88 16.13 -4.52
N LYS A 290 5.01 16.71 -4.95
CA LYS A 290 5.59 16.53 -6.28
C LYS A 290 6.98 15.92 -6.13
N ILE A 291 7.14 14.69 -6.56
CA ILE A 291 8.39 13.94 -6.45
C ILE A 291 8.99 13.84 -7.84
N PHE A 292 9.93 14.72 -8.16
CA PHE A 292 10.59 14.73 -9.47
C PHE A 292 11.52 13.52 -9.59
N LEU A 293 11.36 12.71 -10.63
CA LEU A 293 12.21 11.51 -10.83
C LEU A 293 13.69 11.88 -10.92
N ARG A 294 13.99 13.03 -11.53
CA ARG A 294 15.33 13.60 -11.65
C ARG A 294 15.99 13.93 -10.31
N GLU A 295 15.20 14.20 -9.28
CA GLU A 295 15.68 14.56 -7.94
C GLU A 295 15.87 13.33 -7.02
N LEU A 296 15.59 12.11 -7.50
CA LEU A 296 15.76 10.89 -6.71
C LEU A 296 17.22 10.46 -6.54
N GLY A 297 18.19 11.13 -7.19
CA GLY A 297 19.60 10.74 -7.14
C GLY A 297 20.01 9.69 -8.18
N LEU A 298 19.23 9.56 -9.26
CA LEU A 298 19.56 8.74 -10.43
C LEU A 298 20.62 9.42 -11.29
N LYS A 299 21.40 8.63 -12.05
CA LYS A 299 22.43 9.17 -12.94
C LYS A 299 21.79 9.91 -14.11
N GLU A 300 22.32 11.09 -14.42
CA GLU A 300 21.77 12.02 -15.42
C GLU A 300 21.56 11.40 -16.81
N TYR A 301 22.44 10.48 -17.25
CA TYR A 301 22.34 9.87 -18.57
C TYR A 301 21.12 8.95 -18.75
N TYR A 302 20.47 8.53 -17.66
CA TYR A 302 19.24 7.75 -17.71
C TYR A 302 18.05 8.57 -18.19
N PHE A 303 18.08 9.90 -18.05
CA PHE A 303 16.95 10.75 -18.44
C PHE A 303 16.90 11.00 -19.95
N SER A 304 15.68 11.17 -20.46
CA SER A 304 15.36 11.59 -21.82
C SER A 304 14.46 12.80 -21.82
#